data_AF-A0A3A8HY53-F1
#
_entry.id   AF-A0A3A8HY53-F1
#
_cell.length_a   1.000
_cell.length_b   1.000
_cell.length_c   1.000
_cell.angle_alpha   90.00
_cell.angle_beta   90.00
_cell.angle_gamma   90.00
#
_symmetry.space_group_name_H-M   'P 1'
#
loop_
_entity.id
_entity.type
_entity.pdbx_description
1 polymer ?
#
loop_
_entity_poly.entity_id
_entity_poly.type
_entity_poly.pdbx_seq_one_letter_code
_entity_poly.pdbx_strand_id
1 'polypeptide(L)'
;MQRLKTETRPHHERTEGVVRLMDAHLTPADYQRQLEDFHGLYLPLEALLAGPLAALEPALDLRARWKTPLLEADLRAMGHDSASLARLPRASPLPALPGLAEALGCAYVLEGSTLGGQLILRHLTRHFGPDARVGNFAFFRAYGDKVGPMWRAFGVALTRASEQAASETFDAAVVQGARDTFDTFAAWLMREHDVSARL
;
A
#
# COMPACT_ATOMS: atom_id res chain seq x y z
N MET A 1 14.65 -9.63 5.26
CA MET A 1 13.31 -9.62 5.91
C MET A 1 13.33 -9.21 7.40
N GLN A 2 14.05 -9.90 8.30
CA GLN A 2 14.03 -9.55 9.74
C GLN A 2 14.55 -8.14 10.04
N ARG A 3 15.62 -7.72 9.35
CA ARG A 3 16.17 -6.37 9.42
C ARG A 3 15.13 -5.31 9.05
N LEU A 4 14.50 -5.43 7.88
CA LEU A 4 13.36 -4.59 7.45
C LEU A 4 12.30 -4.45 8.55
N LYS A 5 11.77 -5.56 9.05
CA LYS A 5 10.76 -5.55 10.12
C LYS A 5 11.21 -4.77 11.36
N THR A 6 12.47 -4.93 11.76
CA THR A 6 13.01 -4.28 12.96
C THR A 6 13.23 -2.79 12.73
N GLU A 7 13.84 -2.45 11.59
CA GLU A 7 14.31 -1.10 11.27
C GLU A 7 13.22 -0.17 10.73
N THR A 8 12.11 -0.71 10.24
CA THR A 8 10.94 0.07 9.80
C THR A 8 9.82 0.10 10.83
N ARG A 9 9.94 -0.60 11.97
CA ARG A 9 8.90 -0.64 13.01
C ARG A 9 8.35 0.73 13.42
N PRO A 10 9.18 1.73 13.80
CA PRO A 10 8.63 3.04 14.21
C PRO A 10 7.92 3.78 13.06
N HIS A 11 8.34 3.54 11.81
CA HIS A 11 7.69 4.14 10.64
C HIS A 11 6.33 3.47 10.37
N HIS A 12 6.29 2.13 10.45
CA HIS A 12 5.04 1.35 10.38
C HIS A 12 4.03 1.78 11.44
N GLU A 13 4.46 1.88 12.71
CA GLU A 13 3.58 2.30 13.82
C GLU A 13 3.01 3.71 13.61
N ARG A 14 3.80 4.63 13.05
CA ARG A 14 3.33 5.98 12.69
C ARG A 14 2.26 5.93 11.59
N THR A 15 2.49 5.15 10.53
CA THR A 15 1.53 4.99 9.44
C THR A 15 0.24 4.31 9.92
N GLU A 16 0.35 3.29 10.77
CA GLU A 16 -0.82 2.61 11.37
C GLU A 16 -1.66 3.59 12.20
N GLY A 17 -1.02 4.47 12.96
CA GLY A 17 -1.70 5.47 13.81
C GLY A 17 -2.51 6.51 13.04
N VAL A 18 -2.29 6.70 11.73
CA VAL A 18 -3.05 7.66 10.91
C VAL A 18 -4.14 7.02 10.06
N VAL A 19 -4.14 5.69 9.91
CA VAL A 19 -5.19 4.97 9.18
C VAL A 19 -6.43 4.85 10.07
N ARG A 20 -7.57 5.41 9.63
CA ARG A 20 -8.79 5.53 10.46
C ARG A 20 -9.81 4.40 10.24
N LEU A 21 -9.43 3.35 9.52
CA LEU A 21 -10.34 2.26 9.13
C LEU A 21 -10.81 1.35 10.26
N MET A 22 -10.24 1.49 11.46
CA MET A 22 -10.62 0.73 12.65
C MET A 22 -11.50 1.56 13.61
N ASP A 23 -11.91 2.76 13.20
CA ASP A 23 -12.77 3.64 14.00
C ASP A 23 -14.18 3.07 14.14
N ALA A 24 -14.69 2.99 15.37
CA ALA A 24 -16.03 2.45 15.66
C ALA A 24 -17.17 3.30 15.08
N HIS A 25 -16.89 4.54 14.67
CA HIS A 25 -17.85 5.45 14.05
C HIS A 25 -17.59 5.68 12.55
N LEU A 26 -16.74 4.86 11.93
CA LEU A 26 -16.40 4.97 10.51
C LEU A 26 -17.68 4.98 9.64
N THR A 27 -17.89 6.04 8.87
CA THR A 27 -19.02 6.12 7.93
C THR A 27 -18.62 5.61 6.54
N PRO A 28 -19.59 5.27 5.67
CA PRO A 28 -19.28 4.95 4.26
C PRO A 28 -18.52 6.06 3.54
N ALA A 29 -18.79 7.33 3.87
CA ALA A 29 -18.09 8.47 3.29
C ALA A 29 -16.64 8.58 3.79
N ASP A 30 -16.38 8.27 5.07
CA ASP A 30 -15.00 8.18 5.59
C ASP A 30 -14.23 7.05 4.91
N TYR A 31 -14.89 5.90 4.73
CA TYR A 31 -14.31 4.76 4.03
C TYR A 31 -13.94 5.09 2.58
N GLN A 32 -14.85 5.72 1.83
CA GLN A 32 -14.59 6.16 0.48
C GLN A 32 -13.40 7.12 0.41
N ARG A 33 -13.37 8.16 1.26
CA ARG A 33 -12.24 9.10 1.34
C ARG A 33 -10.91 8.38 1.59
N GLN A 34 -10.91 7.39 2.49
CA GLN A 34 -9.70 6.62 2.76
C GLN A 34 -9.24 5.80 1.53
N LEU A 35 -10.16 5.27 0.73
CA LEU A 35 -9.80 4.60 -0.53
C LEU A 35 -9.31 5.58 -1.60
N GLU A 36 -9.88 6.78 -1.67
CA GLU A 36 -9.39 7.86 -2.55
C GLU A 36 -7.94 8.23 -2.18
N ASP A 37 -7.64 8.34 -0.89
CA ASP A 37 -6.29 8.55 -0.38
C ASP A 37 -5.33 7.42 -0.75
N PHE A 38 -5.74 6.17 -0.56
CA PHE A 38 -4.93 5.02 -0.95
C PHE A 38 -4.72 4.98 -2.46
N HIS A 39 -5.74 5.27 -3.26
CA HIS A 39 -5.60 5.38 -4.71
C HIS A 39 -4.58 6.46 -5.10
N GLY A 40 -4.64 7.62 -4.45
CA GLY A 40 -3.70 8.72 -4.64
C GLY A 40 -2.24 8.38 -4.33
N LEU A 41 -1.99 7.42 -3.42
CA LEU A 41 -0.66 6.88 -3.11
C LEU A 41 -0.25 5.74 -4.04
N TYR A 42 -1.09 4.71 -4.17
CA TYR A 42 -0.75 3.48 -4.88
C TYR A 42 -0.55 3.69 -6.38
N LEU A 43 -1.41 4.50 -7.02
CA LEU A 43 -1.32 4.75 -8.46
C LEU A 43 0.06 5.27 -8.90
N PRO A 44 0.58 6.39 -8.35
CA PRO A 44 1.89 6.88 -8.75
C PRO A 44 3.05 6.00 -8.25
N LEU A 45 2.92 5.32 -7.10
CA LEU A 45 3.95 4.43 -6.58
C LEU A 45 4.12 3.18 -7.45
N GLU A 46 3.03 2.50 -7.82
CA GLU A 46 3.10 1.30 -8.67
C GLU A 46 3.69 1.64 -10.05
N ALA A 47 3.37 2.81 -10.60
CA ALA A 47 4.00 3.31 -11.82
C ALA A 47 5.51 3.52 -11.66
N LEU A 48 5.95 4.08 -10.52
CA LEU A 48 7.37 4.27 -10.21
C LEU A 48 8.11 2.94 -10.01
N LEU A 49 7.45 1.93 -9.45
CA LEU A 49 8.02 0.61 -9.19
C LEU A 49 8.15 -0.28 -10.44
N ALA A 50 7.31 -0.06 -11.45
CA ALA A 50 7.23 -0.93 -12.62
C ALA A 50 8.58 -1.09 -13.36
N GLY A 51 9.35 0.00 -13.49
CA GLY A 51 10.65 -0.03 -14.14
C GLY A 51 11.70 -0.84 -13.35
N PRO A 52 12.05 -0.42 -12.13
CA PRO A 52 13.07 -1.10 -11.32
C PRO A 52 12.76 -2.57 -11.02
N LEU A 53 11.48 -2.91 -10.77
CA LEU A 53 11.11 -4.29 -10.42
C LEU A 53 10.98 -5.23 -11.62
N ALA A 54 10.97 -4.73 -12.85
CA ALA A 54 10.85 -5.56 -14.05
C ALA A 54 11.94 -6.64 -14.16
N ALA A 55 13.13 -6.37 -13.61
CA ALA A 55 14.24 -7.33 -13.57
C ALA A 55 13.97 -8.58 -12.72
N LEU A 56 12.91 -8.57 -11.89
CA LEU A 56 12.53 -9.70 -11.05
C LEU A 56 11.40 -10.54 -11.64
N GLU A 57 10.98 -10.28 -12.88
CA GLU A 57 10.03 -11.14 -13.58
C GLU A 57 10.72 -12.42 -14.12
N PRO A 58 10.03 -13.58 -14.13
CA PRO A 58 8.65 -13.82 -13.71
C PRO A 58 8.48 -14.11 -12.21
N ALA A 59 9.54 -13.96 -11.40
CA ALA A 59 9.54 -14.41 -10.01
C ALA A 59 8.58 -13.60 -9.10
N LEU A 60 8.35 -12.32 -9.42
CA LEU A 60 7.41 -11.49 -8.67
C LEU A 60 5.97 -11.54 -9.22
N ASP A 61 5.72 -11.74 -10.51
CA ASP A 61 4.39 -11.58 -11.13
C ASP A 61 3.76 -10.24 -10.71
N LEU A 62 4.39 -9.15 -11.14
CA LEU A 62 4.03 -7.78 -10.74
C LEU A 62 2.58 -7.45 -11.06
N ARG A 63 2.05 -7.98 -12.17
CA ARG A 63 0.65 -7.79 -12.55
C ARG A 63 -0.31 -8.31 -11.49
N ALA A 64 -0.03 -9.46 -10.89
CA ALA A 64 -0.86 -9.98 -9.79
C ALA A 64 -0.73 -9.11 -8.54
N ARG A 65 0.37 -8.38 -8.36
CA ARG A 65 0.65 -7.59 -7.16
C ARG A 65 0.10 -6.17 -7.18
N TRP A 66 -0.25 -5.63 -8.34
CA TRP A 66 -0.83 -4.29 -8.41
C TRP A 66 -2.21 -4.20 -7.76
N LYS A 67 -2.35 -3.23 -6.87
CA LYS A 67 -3.51 -2.95 -6.03
C LYS A 67 -4.33 -1.79 -6.57
N THR A 68 -3.75 -0.93 -7.41
CA THR A 68 -4.49 0.18 -8.04
C THR A 68 -5.76 -0.30 -8.75
N PRO A 69 -5.76 -1.39 -9.55
CA PRO A 69 -7.00 -1.87 -10.18
C PRO A 69 -8.08 -2.29 -9.18
N LEU A 70 -7.69 -2.78 -8.00
CA LEU A 70 -8.62 -3.17 -6.94
C LEU A 70 -9.21 -1.94 -6.22
N LEU A 71 -8.39 -0.92 -5.99
CA LEU A 71 -8.86 0.38 -5.46
C LEU A 71 -9.84 1.03 -6.42
N GLU A 72 -9.52 1.06 -7.71
CA GLU A 72 -10.45 1.61 -8.70
C GLU A 72 -11.74 0.80 -8.80
N ALA A 73 -11.69 -0.53 -8.61
CA ALA A 73 -12.89 -1.36 -8.60
C ALA A 73 -13.81 -1.01 -7.43
N ASP A 74 -13.26 -0.84 -6.22
CA ASP A 74 -14.02 -0.39 -5.05
C ASP A 74 -14.57 1.03 -5.23
N LEU A 75 -13.75 1.98 -5.71
CA LEU A 75 -14.17 3.37 -5.93
C LEU A 75 -15.26 3.48 -7.01
N ARG A 76 -15.20 2.66 -8.07
CA ARG A 76 -16.27 2.61 -9.08
C ARG A 76 -17.58 2.08 -8.50
N ALA A 77 -17.52 1.11 -7.60
CA ALA A 77 -18.72 0.65 -6.88
C ALA A 77 -19.34 1.74 -6.01
N MET A 78 -18.56 2.75 -5.61
CA MET A 78 -18.99 3.94 -4.84
C MET A 78 -19.39 5.13 -5.74
N GLY A 79 -19.46 4.94 -7.06
CA GLY A 79 -19.95 5.96 -8.00
C GLY A 79 -18.88 6.79 -8.69
N HIS A 80 -17.59 6.47 -8.52
CA HIS A 80 -16.56 7.09 -9.34
C HIS A 80 -16.61 6.58 -10.79
N ASP A 81 -16.44 7.50 -11.73
CA ASP A 81 -16.15 7.23 -13.14
C ASP A 81 -14.67 7.50 -13.47
N SER A 82 -14.25 7.23 -14.72
CA SER A 82 -12.86 7.48 -15.15
C SER A 82 -12.45 8.94 -15.02
N ALA A 83 -13.38 9.89 -15.22
CA ALA A 83 -13.07 11.31 -15.16
C ALA A 83 -12.84 11.79 -13.72
N SER A 84 -13.64 11.32 -12.76
CA SER A 84 -13.48 11.61 -11.34
C SER A 84 -12.24 10.95 -10.74
N LEU A 85 -11.95 9.68 -11.07
CA LEU A 85 -10.70 9.02 -10.67
C LEU A 85 -9.47 9.77 -11.16
N ALA A 86 -9.48 10.26 -12.40
CA ALA A 86 -8.38 11.03 -12.97
C ALA A 86 -8.13 12.36 -12.25
N ARG A 87 -9.14 12.93 -11.59
CA ARG A 87 -9.07 14.19 -10.82
C ARG A 87 -8.69 14.01 -9.36
N LEU A 88 -8.66 12.76 -8.84
CA LEU A 88 -8.29 12.53 -7.45
C LEU A 88 -6.86 13.03 -7.18
N PRO A 89 -6.61 13.63 -5.99
CA PRO A 89 -5.27 14.02 -5.58
C PRO A 89 -4.29 12.83 -5.66
N ARG A 90 -3.04 13.12 -6.02
CA ARG A 90 -1.96 12.13 -6.06
C ARG A 90 -0.82 12.55 -5.16
N ALA A 91 -0.20 11.57 -4.51
CA ALA A 91 0.91 11.81 -3.62
C ALA A 91 2.07 12.50 -4.34
N SER A 92 2.53 13.59 -3.74
CA SER A 92 3.72 14.34 -4.16
C SER A 92 4.30 15.10 -2.96
N PRO A 93 5.62 15.01 -2.69
CA PRO A 93 6.58 14.17 -3.40
C PRO A 93 6.37 12.66 -3.15
N LEU A 94 6.87 11.85 -4.07
CA LEU A 94 6.99 10.38 -3.91
C LEU A 94 8.34 10.04 -3.24
N PRO A 95 8.50 8.84 -2.64
CA PRO A 95 9.80 8.39 -2.15
C PRO A 95 10.81 8.30 -3.30
N ALA A 96 12.08 8.59 -3.00
CA ALA A 96 13.15 8.45 -3.97
C ALA A 96 13.50 6.97 -4.16
N LEU A 97 13.18 6.41 -5.33
CA LEU A 97 13.44 5.00 -5.67
C LEU A 97 14.41 4.91 -6.86
N PRO A 98 15.70 5.28 -6.70
CA PRO A 98 16.65 5.39 -7.81
C PRO A 98 17.03 4.03 -8.42
N GLY A 99 16.80 2.93 -7.71
CA GLY A 99 17.16 1.60 -8.18
C GLY A 99 16.31 0.47 -7.61
N LEU A 100 16.74 -0.76 -7.91
CA LEU A 100 16.06 -1.99 -7.53
C LEU A 100 15.97 -2.16 -6.00
N ALA A 101 17.00 -1.75 -5.27
CA ALA A 101 17.06 -1.93 -3.81
C ALA A 101 15.94 -1.14 -3.12
N GLU A 102 15.85 0.16 -3.38
CA GLU A 102 14.84 1.02 -2.78
C GLU A 102 13.43 0.61 -3.23
N ALA A 103 13.27 0.23 -4.51
CA ALA A 103 12.02 -0.28 -5.05
C ALA A 103 11.56 -1.58 -4.35
N LEU A 104 12.47 -2.50 -4.02
CA LEU A 104 12.17 -3.68 -3.20
C LEU A 104 11.73 -3.30 -1.78
N GLY A 105 12.34 -2.25 -1.21
CA GLY A 105 11.93 -1.67 0.07
C GLY A 105 10.49 -1.14 0.04
N CYS A 106 10.15 -0.39 -1.00
CA CYS A 106 8.80 0.11 -1.22
C CYS A 106 7.79 -1.03 -1.43
N ALA A 107 8.13 -2.02 -2.28
CA ALA A 107 7.29 -3.20 -2.50
C ALA A 107 7.06 -4.00 -1.21
N TYR A 108 8.06 -4.08 -0.32
CA TYR A 108 7.90 -4.69 1.00
C TYR A 108 6.80 -4.00 1.82
N VAL A 109 6.68 -2.68 1.76
CA VAL A 109 5.63 -1.93 2.44
C VAL A 109 4.24 -2.24 1.85
N LEU A 110 4.11 -2.26 0.52
CA LEU A 110 2.82 -2.54 -0.14
C LEU A 110 2.36 -3.98 0.09
N GLU A 111 3.27 -4.95 0.00
CA GLU A 111 2.98 -6.36 0.26
C GLU A 111 2.69 -6.61 1.75
N GLY A 112 3.42 -5.96 2.65
CA GLY A 112 3.18 -6.01 4.09
C GLY A 112 1.81 -5.42 4.47
N SER A 113 1.42 -4.32 3.83
CA SER A 113 0.10 -3.69 4.00
C SER A 113 -1.04 -4.63 3.62
N THR A 114 -0.85 -5.47 2.59
CA THR A 114 -1.85 -6.47 2.20
C THR A 114 -2.04 -7.56 3.27
N LEU A 115 -0.95 -7.97 3.93
CA LEU A 115 -0.98 -8.93 5.04
C LEU A 115 -1.68 -8.33 6.27
N GLY A 116 -1.30 -7.12 6.68
CA GLY A 116 -1.92 -6.43 7.82
C GLY A 116 -3.38 -6.06 7.56
N GLY A 117 -3.72 -5.75 6.31
CA GLY A 117 -5.07 -5.40 5.86
C GLY A 117 -6.12 -6.50 6.07
N GLN A 118 -5.73 -7.74 6.37
CA GLN A 118 -6.69 -8.81 6.71
C GLN A 118 -7.42 -8.55 8.04
N LEU A 119 -6.79 -7.86 9.00
CA LEU A 119 -7.47 -7.44 10.22
C LEU A 119 -8.49 -6.33 9.93
N ILE A 120 -8.09 -5.37 9.08
CA ILE A 120 -8.97 -4.29 8.63
C ILE A 120 -10.17 -4.88 7.87
N LEU A 121 -9.97 -5.81 6.94
CA LEU A 121 -11.05 -6.48 6.21
C LEU A 121 -12.10 -7.10 7.13
N ARG A 122 -11.64 -7.81 8.17
CA ARG A 122 -12.52 -8.46 9.15
C ARG A 122 -13.32 -7.42 9.93
N HIS A 123 -12.69 -6.33 10.33
CA HIS A 123 -13.37 -5.22 10.98
C HIS A 123 -14.41 -4.58 10.06
N LEU A 124 -14.02 -4.16 8.86
CA LEU A 124 -14.90 -3.51 7.87
C LEU A 124 -16.11 -4.39 7.51
N THR A 125 -15.89 -5.68 7.29
CA THR A 125 -16.98 -6.63 6.97
C THR A 125 -18.00 -6.72 8.12
N ARG A 126 -17.53 -6.70 9.38
CA ARG A 126 -18.42 -6.71 10.54
C ARG A 126 -19.10 -5.37 10.77
N HIS A 127 -18.37 -4.28 10.58
CA HIS A 127 -18.80 -2.92 10.84
C HIS A 127 -19.90 -2.47 9.89
N PHE A 128 -19.68 -2.65 8.57
CA PHE A 128 -20.64 -2.24 7.54
C PHE A 128 -21.67 -3.32 7.20
N GLY A 129 -21.40 -4.58 7.50
CA GLY A 129 -22.30 -5.68 7.18
C GLY A 129 -22.66 -5.70 5.68
N PRO A 130 -23.95 -5.76 5.31
CA PRO A 130 -24.40 -5.82 3.92
C PRO A 130 -24.58 -4.45 3.24
N ASP A 131 -24.05 -3.35 3.80
CA ASP A 131 -24.22 -2.01 3.22
C ASP A 131 -23.58 -1.92 1.82
N ALA A 132 -24.41 -1.81 0.78
CA ALA A 132 -23.96 -1.76 -0.61
C ALA A 132 -23.14 -0.51 -0.93
N ARG A 133 -23.20 0.56 -0.12
CA ARG A 133 -22.47 1.81 -0.35
C ARG A 133 -20.96 1.67 -0.22
N VAL A 134 -20.47 0.64 0.47
CA VAL A 134 -19.02 0.41 0.69
C VAL A 134 -18.43 -0.63 -0.27
N GLY A 135 -19.20 -1.14 -1.24
CA GLY A 135 -18.71 -2.09 -2.22
C GLY A 135 -18.29 -3.44 -1.61
N ASN A 136 -17.31 -4.11 -2.24
CA ASN A 136 -16.94 -5.50 -1.92
C ASN A 136 -15.59 -5.64 -1.20
N PHE A 137 -14.92 -4.53 -0.88
CA PHE A 137 -13.58 -4.50 -0.28
C PHE A 137 -12.52 -5.19 -1.16
N ALA A 138 -12.60 -5.04 -2.49
CA ALA A 138 -11.70 -5.67 -3.46
C ALA A 138 -10.22 -5.41 -3.13
N PHE A 139 -9.86 -4.20 -2.71
CA PHE A 139 -8.50 -3.86 -2.28
C PHE A 139 -8.02 -4.72 -1.11
N PHE A 140 -8.83 -4.84 -0.06
CA PHE A 140 -8.50 -5.63 1.13
C PHE A 140 -8.59 -7.14 0.91
N ARG A 141 -9.36 -7.57 -0.09
CA ARG A 141 -9.46 -8.96 -0.55
C ARG A 141 -8.39 -9.34 -1.57
N ALA A 142 -7.39 -8.49 -1.81
CA ALA A 142 -6.26 -8.80 -2.66
C ALA A 142 -5.71 -10.20 -2.35
N TYR A 143 -5.44 -10.99 -3.39
CA TYR A 143 -4.98 -12.38 -3.32
C TYR A 143 -5.95 -13.41 -2.72
N GLY A 144 -7.06 -13.00 -2.11
CA GLY A 144 -7.99 -13.92 -1.45
C GLY A 144 -7.30 -14.79 -0.39
N ASP A 145 -7.44 -16.11 -0.51
CA ASP A 145 -6.78 -17.09 0.34
C ASP A 145 -5.26 -17.19 0.14
N LYS A 146 -4.71 -16.54 -0.90
CA LYS A 146 -3.28 -16.56 -1.23
C LYS A 146 -2.45 -15.46 -0.59
N VAL A 147 -2.99 -14.63 0.31
CA VAL A 147 -2.22 -13.54 0.98
C VAL A 147 -0.92 -14.05 1.60
N GLY A 148 -0.99 -15.11 2.42
CA GLY A 148 0.19 -15.73 3.03
C GLY A 148 1.20 -16.29 2.02
N PRO A 149 0.77 -17.12 1.04
CA PRO A 149 1.61 -17.55 -0.07
C PRO A 149 2.28 -16.41 -0.85
N MET A 150 1.55 -15.35 -1.20
CA MET A 150 2.07 -14.21 -1.96
C MET A 150 3.14 -13.43 -1.18
N TRP A 151 2.94 -13.25 0.12
CA TRP A 151 3.93 -12.66 1.02
C TRP A 151 5.21 -13.49 1.11
N ARG A 152 5.08 -14.81 1.25
CA ARG A 152 6.24 -15.72 1.28
C ARG A 152 7.00 -15.70 -0.05
N ALA A 153 6.28 -15.71 -1.18
CA ALA A 153 6.90 -15.63 -2.50
C ALA A 153 7.68 -14.32 -2.69
N PHE A 154 7.10 -13.19 -2.25
CA PHE A 154 7.81 -11.90 -2.24
C PHE A 154 9.08 -11.97 -1.38
N GLY A 155 8.98 -12.49 -0.15
CA GLY A 155 10.13 -12.63 0.74
C GLY A 155 11.27 -13.47 0.14
N VAL A 156 10.94 -14.56 -0.57
CA VAL A 156 11.93 -15.36 -1.30
C VAL A 156 12.60 -14.56 -2.42
N ALA A 157 11.84 -13.81 -3.21
CA ALA A 157 12.40 -12.97 -4.28
C ALA A 157 13.31 -11.87 -3.73
N LEU A 158 12.89 -11.18 -2.66
CA LEU A 158 13.68 -10.14 -2.01
C LEU A 158 14.97 -10.71 -1.41
N THR A 159 14.90 -11.83 -0.69
CA THR A 159 16.09 -12.49 -0.13
C THR A 159 17.07 -12.92 -1.22
N ARG A 160 16.58 -13.48 -2.33
CA ARG A 160 17.44 -13.83 -3.48
C ARG A 160 18.13 -12.61 -4.08
N ALA A 161 17.42 -11.49 -4.24
CA ALA A 161 18.02 -10.26 -4.78
C ALA A 161 19.13 -9.72 -3.86
N SER A 162 18.90 -9.75 -2.54
CA SER A 162 19.91 -9.40 -1.51
C SER A 162 21.14 -10.32 -1.57
N GLU A 163 20.93 -11.64 -1.64
CA GLU A 163 22.01 -12.63 -1.75
C GLU A 163 22.82 -12.46 -3.04
N GLN A 164 22.16 -12.17 -4.17
CA GLN A 164 22.81 -11.93 -5.45
C GLN A 164 23.63 -10.63 -5.46
N ALA A 165 23.12 -9.58 -4.83
CA ALA A 165 23.85 -8.33 -4.68
C ALA A 165 25.07 -8.47 -3.75
N ALA A 166 24.97 -9.36 -2.75
CA ALA A 166 26.01 -9.64 -1.76
C ALA A 166 26.62 -8.34 -1.17
N SER A 167 25.77 -7.37 -0.87
CA SER A 167 26.17 -5.99 -0.57
C SER A 167 25.37 -5.40 0.59
N GLU A 168 26.07 -4.98 1.64
CA GLU A 168 25.47 -4.27 2.76
C GLU A 168 24.85 -2.93 2.33
N THR A 169 25.44 -2.26 1.32
CA THR A 169 24.89 -1.04 0.74
C THR A 169 23.54 -1.31 0.05
N PHE A 170 23.41 -2.46 -0.62
CA PHE A 170 22.14 -2.87 -1.22
C PHE A 170 21.07 -3.09 -0.14
N ASP A 171 21.40 -3.87 0.90
CA ASP A 171 20.45 -4.13 1.98
C ASP A 171 20.05 -2.87 2.75
N ALA A 172 20.99 -1.95 2.98
CA ALA A 172 20.72 -0.65 3.58
C ALA A 172 19.78 0.20 2.70
N ALA A 173 19.98 0.19 1.37
CA ALA A 173 19.10 0.88 0.43
C ALA A 173 17.69 0.26 0.38
N VAL A 174 17.57 -1.06 0.50
CA VAL A 174 16.25 -1.73 0.65
C VAL A 174 15.53 -1.25 1.92
N VAL A 175 16.24 -1.16 3.05
CA VAL A 175 15.66 -0.64 4.30
C VAL A 175 15.28 0.83 4.15
N GLN A 176 16.13 1.64 3.50
CA GLN A 176 15.86 3.06 3.31
C GLN A 176 14.63 3.30 2.43
N GLY A 177 14.50 2.59 1.30
CA GLY A 177 13.32 2.69 0.44
C GLY A 177 12.03 2.31 1.17
N ALA A 178 12.07 1.35 2.09
CA ALA A 178 10.93 1.02 2.93
C ALA A 178 10.58 2.13 3.95
N ARG A 179 11.59 2.73 4.59
CA ARG A 179 11.40 3.88 5.51
C ARG A 179 10.78 5.06 4.79
N ASP A 180 11.36 5.45 3.66
CA ASP A 180 10.90 6.58 2.84
C ASP A 180 9.46 6.34 2.38
N THR A 181 9.11 5.11 2.00
CA THR A 181 7.74 4.76 1.62
C THR A 181 6.75 4.90 2.78
N PHE A 182 7.08 4.42 3.98
CA PHE A 182 6.22 4.60 5.16
C PHE A 182 6.06 6.08 5.53
N ASP A 183 7.15 6.85 5.46
CA ASP A 183 7.12 8.29 5.77
C ASP A 183 6.29 9.07 4.75
N THR A 184 6.39 8.76 3.46
CA THR A 184 5.50 9.32 2.43
C THR A 184 4.04 8.93 2.67
N PHE A 185 3.75 7.67 3.02
CA PHE A 185 2.40 7.23 3.38
C PHE A 185 1.83 8.03 4.54
N ALA A 186 2.59 8.15 5.64
CA ALA A 186 2.16 8.88 6.82
C ALA A 186 1.93 10.37 6.51
N ALA A 187 2.87 11.02 5.82
CA ALA A 187 2.74 12.42 5.45
C ALA A 187 1.53 12.68 4.53
N TRP A 188 1.29 11.78 3.57
CA TRP A 188 0.14 11.87 2.68
C TRP A 188 -1.18 11.76 3.43
N LEU A 189 -1.32 10.76 4.31
CA LEU A 189 -2.56 10.53 5.05
C LEU A 189 -2.82 11.64 6.08
N MET A 190 -1.78 12.27 6.62
CA MET A 190 -1.93 13.41 7.54
C MET A 190 -2.38 14.71 6.85
N ARG A 191 -2.20 14.85 5.52
CA ARG A 191 -2.47 16.12 4.81
C ARG A 191 -3.93 16.57 4.89
N GLU A 192 -4.86 15.61 4.97
CA GLU A 192 -6.30 15.88 4.95
C GLU A 192 -6.85 16.25 6.33
N HIS A 193 -6.09 15.95 7.39
CA HIS A 193 -6.45 16.29 8.76
C HIS A 193 -6.41 17.81 9.02
N ASP A 194 -5.74 18.59 8.15
CA ASP A 194 -5.60 20.04 8.29
C ASP A 194 -6.68 20.85 7.52
N VAL A 195 -7.46 20.19 6.64
CA VAL A 195 -8.53 20.84 5.86
C VAL A 195 -9.89 20.71 6.58
N SER A 196 -10.15 19.60 7.27
CA SER A 196 -11.38 19.43 8.05
C SER A 196 -11.37 20.18 9.40
N ALA A 197 -10.23 20.72 9.83
CA ALA A 197 -10.11 21.57 11.02
C ALA A 197 -10.35 23.07 10.73
N ARG A 198 -10.68 23.44 9.48
CA ARG A 198 -10.87 24.85 9.04
C ARG A 198 -12.27 25.15 8.47
N LEU A 199 -13.27 24.31 8.77
CA LEU A 199 -14.69 24.58 8.55
C LEU A 199 -15.43 24.49 9.90
#